data_AF-A0A920FBH9-F1
#
_entry.id   AF-A0A920FBH9-F1
#
_cell.length_a   1.000
_cell.length_b   1.000
_cell.length_c   1.000
_cell.angle_alpha   90.00
_cell.angle_beta   90.00
_cell.angle_gamma   90.00
#
_symmetry.space_group_name_H-M   'P 1'
#
loop_
_entity.id
_entity.type
_entity.pdbx_description
1 polymer ?
#
loop_
_entity_poly.entity_id
_entity_poly.type
_entity_poly.pdbx_seq_one_letter_code
_entity_poly.pdbx_strand_id
1 'polypeptide(L)'
;MRKELGDLFDRYGVETVLQYADHLQDYAEELTKSEIRKVPNGIYSFTDHIDGLGKDPQPVVLNVKVTVERQAVIVDWEGTSKQVPGGINPSFPFTKSCAYAA
;
A
#
# COMPACT_ATOMS: atom_id res chain seq x y z
N MET A 1 13.52 -21.30 5.18
CA MET A 1 12.64 -21.03 4.02
C MET A 1 12.77 -22.05 2.88
N ARG A 2 13.93 -22.21 2.21
CA ARG A 2 14.03 -23.13 1.03
C ARG A 2 13.81 -24.61 1.37
N LYS A 3 14.25 -25.04 2.57
CA LYS A 3 14.06 -26.41 3.07
C LYS A 3 12.59 -26.69 3.45
N GLU A 4 11.98 -25.81 4.25
CA GLU A 4 10.59 -26.00 4.69
C GLU A 4 9.60 -26.00 3.53
N LEU A 5 9.80 -25.14 2.52
CA LEU A 5 8.95 -25.12 1.34
C LEU A 5 9.14 -26.39 0.49
N GLY A 6 10.37 -26.90 0.39
CA GLY A 6 10.67 -28.19 -0.25
C GLY A 6 9.96 -29.35 0.44
N ASP A 7 10.04 -29.42 1.78
CA ASP A 7 9.36 -30.46 2.57
C ASP A 7 7.83 -30.41 2.37
N LEU A 8 7.26 -29.22 2.18
CA LEU A 8 5.84 -29.03 1.87
C LEU A 8 5.46 -29.56 0.49
N PHE A 9 6.29 -29.28 -0.53
CA PHE A 9 6.08 -29.82 -1.88
C PHE A 9 6.25 -31.34 -1.92
N ASP A 10 7.25 -31.89 -1.23
CA ASP A 10 7.48 -33.34 -1.17
C ASP A 10 6.33 -34.07 -0.48
N ARG A 11 5.73 -33.45 0.54
CA ARG A 11 4.65 -34.06 1.32
C ARG A 11 3.27 -33.91 0.69
N TYR A 12 2.98 -32.78 0.06
CA TYR A 12 1.62 -32.43 -0.40
C TYR A 12 1.49 -32.26 -1.91
N GLY A 13 2.60 -32.22 -2.64
CA GLY A 13 2.64 -31.99 -4.08
C GLY A 13 2.55 -30.51 -4.47
N VAL A 14 3.17 -30.16 -5.60
CA VAL A 14 3.25 -28.77 -6.10
C VAL A 14 1.87 -28.16 -6.33
N GLU A 15 0.96 -28.90 -6.96
CA GLU A 15 -0.38 -28.40 -7.29
C GLU A 15 -1.15 -28.00 -6.02
N THR A 16 -1.20 -28.89 -5.03
CA THR A 16 -1.85 -28.62 -3.74
C THR A 16 -1.26 -27.38 -3.08
N VAL A 17 0.07 -27.27 -2.99
CA VAL A 17 0.72 -26.15 -2.31
C VAL A 17 0.43 -24.81 -3.00
N LEU A 18 0.43 -24.79 -4.34
CA LEU A 18 0.08 -23.57 -5.08
C LEU A 18 -1.39 -23.21 -4.92
N GLN A 19 -2.31 -24.18 -4.95
CA GLN A 19 -3.74 -23.93 -4.67
C GLN A 19 -3.93 -23.31 -3.29
N TYR A 20 -3.24 -23.81 -2.26
CA TYR A 20 -3.31 -23.22 -0.92
C TYR A 20 -2.68 -21.83 -0.85
N ALA A 21 -1.63 -21.55 -1.62
CA ALA A 21 -1.04 -20.21 -1.70
C ALA A 21 -2.02 -19.19 -2.31
N ASP A 22 -2.81 -19.60 -3.30
CA ASP A 22 -3.88 -18.77 -3.86
C ASP A 22 -5.01 -18.59 -2.84
N HIS A 23 -5.45 -19.66 -2.17
CA HIS A 23 -6.45 -19.56 -1.10
C HIS A 23 -6.02 -18.65 0.06
N LEU A 24 -4.74 -18.62 0.41
CA LEU A 24 -4.22 -17.70 1.43
C LEU A 24 -4.32 -16.24 0.98
N GLN A 25 -4.11 -15.96 -0.30
CA GLN A 25 -4.28 -14.61 -0.85
C GLN A 25 -5.75 -14.19 -0.86
N ASP A 26 -6.65 -15.07 -1.32
CA ASP A 26 -8.10 -14.81 -1.30
C ASP A 26 -8.61 -14.55 0.12
N TYR A 27 -8.14 -15.36 1.08
CA TYR A 27 -8.51 -15.20 2.48
C TYR A 27 -8.02 -13.87 3.06
N ALA A 28 -6.77 -13.48 2.76
CA ALA A 28 -6.22 -12.19 3.18
C ALA A 28 -6.99 -11.01 2.56
N GLU A 29 -7.42 -11.12 1.31
CA GLU A 29 -8.25 -10.12 0.64
C GLU A 29 -9.60 -9.96 1.35
N GLU A 30 -10.28 -11.06 1.68
CA GLU A 30 -11.57 -11.00 2.38
C GLU A 30 -11.47 -10.45 3.80
N LEU A 31 -10.39 -10.77 4.53
CA LEU A 31 -10.11 -10.14 5.83
C LEU A 31 -9.93 -8.64 5.67
N THR A 32 -9.13 -8.20 4.69
CA THR A 32 -8.87 -6.78 4.43
C THR A 32 -10.17 -6.04 4.07
N LYS A 33 -10.97 -6.58 3.15
CA LYS A 33 -12.30 -6.05 2.80
C LYS A 33 -13.22 -5.95 4.01
N SER A 34 -13.16 -6.92 4.92
CA SER A 34 -13.97 -6.95 6.15
C SER A 34 -13.62 -5.82 7.10
N GLU A 35 -12.34 -5.51 7.26
CA GLU A 35 -11.90 -4.37 8.06
C GLU A 35 -12.27 -3.04 7.38
N ILE A 36 -12.10 -2.92 6.06
CA ILE A 36 -12.51 -1.71 5.32
C ILE A 36 -14.00 -1.42 5.51
N ARG A 37 -14.87 -2.44 5.51
CA ARG A 37 -16.33 -2.27 5.73
C ARG A 37 -16.69 -1.63 7.08
N LYS A 38 -15.80 -1.65 8.06
CA LYS A 38 -16.02 -1.01 9.37
C LYS A 38 -15.75 0.50 9.33
N VAL A 39 -15.00 0.98 8.34
CA VAL A 39 -14.73 2.40 8.15
C VAL A 39 -15.93 3.06 7.46
N PRO A 40 -16.45 4.18 7.95
CA PRO A 40 -17.55 4.88 7.29
C PRO A 40 -17.17 5.28 5.86
N ASN A 41 -18.08 5.02 4.91
CA ASN A 41 -17.90 5.49 3.54
C ASN A 41 -17.78 7.01 3.52
N GLY A 42 -16.84 7.51 2.74
CA GLY A 42 -16.58 8.94 2.66
C GLY A 42 -15.24 9.26 2.02
N ILE A 43 -14.97 10.56 1.94
CA ILE A 43 -13.71 11.11 1.45
C ILE A 43 -12.98 11.72 2.64
N TYR A 44 -11.78 11.24 2.88
CA TYR A 44 -10.86 11.73 3.91
C TYR A 44 -9.68 12.38 3.20
N SER A 45 -9.22 13.53 3.67
CA SER A 45 -8.10 14.24 3.06
C SER A 45 -7.10 14.67 4.11
N PHE A 46 -5.83 14.62 3.74
CA PHE A 46 -4.75 15.12 4.57
C PHE A 46 -3.68 15.78 3.71
N THR A 47 -3.10 16.86 4.23
CA THR A 47 -2.01 17.58 3.59
C THR A 47 -0.90 17.78 4.59
N ASP A 48 0.31 17.38 4.22
CA ASP A 48 1.53 17.54 5.01
C ASP A 48 2.59 18.33 4.24
N HIS A 49 3.56 18.87 4.96
CA HIS A 49 4.63 19.71 4.41
C HIS A 49 5.98 19.26 4.92
N ILE A 50 6.91 19.05 4.00
CA ILE A 50 8.33 18.85 4.30
C ILE A 50 9.06 20.16 3.98
N ASP A 51 10.04 20.52 4.82
CA ASP A 51 10.89 21.68 4.57
C ASP A 51 11.57 21.60 3.18
N GLY A 52 11.64 22.74 2.51
CA GLY A 52 12.29 22.85 1.21
C GLY A 52 13.81 22.68 1.28
N LEU A 53 14.42 22.57 0.11
CA LEU A 53 15.87 22.40 -0.04
C LEU A 53 16.52 23.66 -0.65
N GLY A 54 17.75 23.95 -0.25
CA GLY A 54 18.58 25.00 -0.86
C GLY A 54 18.54 26.36 -0.18
N LYS A 55 18.91 27.41 -0.91
CA LYS A 55 19.09 28.78 -0.37
C LYS A 55 17.77 29.55 -0.20
N ASP A 56 16.73 29.16 -0.92
CA ASP A 56 15.38 29.72 -0.81
C ASP A 56 14.36 28.56 -0.80
N PRO A 57 14.19 27.89 0.34
CA PRO A 57 13.45 26.64 0.42
C PRO A 57 11.95 26.88 0.26
N GLN A 58 11.35 26.23 -0.74
CA GLN A 58 9.90 26.13 -0.87
C GLN A 58 9.43 24.78 -0.28
N PRO A 59 8.33 24.76 0.51
CA PRO A 59 7.87 23.53 1.14
C PRO A 59 7.47 22.49 0.10
N VAL A 60 7.80 21.23 0.35
CA VAL A 60 7.35 20.09 -0.44
C VAL A 60 6.03 19.61 0.14
N VAL A 61 4.95 19.84 -0.60
CA VAL A 61 3.59 19.48 -0.18
C VAL A 61 3.29 18.03 -0.51
N LEU A 62 2.84 17.25 0.47
CA LEU A 62 2.25 15.93 0.30
C LEU A 62 0.74 16.06 0.49
N ASN A 63 -0.04 15.73 -0.53
CA ASN A 63 -1.49 15.80 -0.47
C ASN A 63 -2.09 14.44 -0.79
N VAL A 64 -2.96 13.94 0.08
CA VAL A 64 -3.65 12.67 -0.12
C VAL A 64 -5.14 12.82 0.09
N LYS A 65 -5.90 12.21 -0.82
CA LYS A 65 -7.33 12.00 -0.71
C LYS A 65 -7.59 10.50 -0.70
N VAL A 66 -8.26 10.04 0.34
CA VAL A 66 -8.64 8.65 0.57
C VAL A 66 -10.14 8.53 0.46
N THR A 67 -10.62 7.82 -0.55
CA THR A 67 -12.04 7.53 -0.74
C THR A 67 -12.32 6.11 -0.27
N VAL A 68 -13.21 5.96 0.72
CA VAL A 68 -13.67 4.66 1.21
C VAL A 68 -15.05 4.39 0.64
N GLU A 69 -15.18 3.30 -0.12
CA GLU A 69 -16.44 2.87 -0.73
C GLU A 69 -16.67 1.37 -0.52
N ARG A 70 -17.59 1.06 0.39
CA ARG A 70 -18.01 -0.30 0.76
C ARG A 70 -16.85 -1.14 1.29
N GLN A 71 -16.07 -1.75 0.41
CA GLN A 71 -14.97 -2.65 0.71
C GLN A 71 -13.69 -2.31 -0.05
N ALA A 72 -13.66 -1.14 -0.68
CA ALA A 72 -12.53 -0.63 -1.43
C ALA A 72 -12.06 0.70 -0.87
N VAL A 73 -10.76 0.95 -1.01
CA VAL A 73 -10.11 2.21 -0.68
C VAL A 73 -9.38 2.69 -1.92
N ILE A 74 -9.63 3.94 -2.31
CA ILE A 74 -8.91 4.64 -3.38
C ILE A 74 -8.01 5.67 -2.72
N VAL A 75 -6.71 5.59 -2.98
CA VAL A 75 -5.72 6.54 -2.48
C VAL A 75 -5.21 7.37 -3.65
N ASP A 76 -5.49 8.68 -3.61
CA ASP A 76 -5.18 9.64 -4.64
C ASP A 76 -4.20 10.69 -4.10
N TRP A 77 -3.07 10.85 -4.79
CA TRP A 77 -1.98 11.77 -4.43
C TRP A 77 -1.96 13.05 -5.28
N GLU A 78 -3.01 13.29 -6.09
CA GLU A 78 -3.15 14.54 -6.84
C GLU A 78 -3.02 15.77 -5.93
N GLY A 79 -2.28 16.77 -6.39
CA GLY A 79 -1.94 17.97 -5.60
C GLY A 79 -0.64 17.84 -4.79
N THR A 80 0.00 16.66 -4.76
CA THR A 80 1.36 16.51 -4.23
C THR A 80 2.39 17.22 -5.14
N SER A 81 3.42 17.79 -4.51
CA SER A 81 4.51 18.47 -5.18
C SER A 81 5.26 17.56 -6.16
N LYS A 82 5.85 18.15 -7.21
CA LYS A 82 6.73 17.44 -8.13
C LYS A 82 8.03 17.01 -7.43
N GLN A 83 8.76 16.10 -8.07
CA GLN A 83 10.06 15.66 -7.59
C GLN A 83 11.03 16.84 -7.42
N VAL A 84 11.83 16.79 -6.36
CA VAL A 84 12.80 17.83 -5.99
C VAL A 84 14.24 17.34 -6.15
N PRO A 85 15.25 18.21 -6.31
CA PRO A 85 16.66 17.80 -6.40
C PRO A 85 17.23 17.37 -5.02
N GLY A 86 16.71 16.28 -4.46
CA GLY A 86 17.09 15.72 -3.16
C GLY A 86 16.76 14.23 -3.02
N GLY A 87 17.20 13.62 -1.92
CA GLY A 87 17.05 12.19 -1.65
C GLY A 87 15.68 11.72 -1.17
N ILE A 88 14.64 12.56 -1.29
CA ILE A 88 13.31 12.34 -0.68
C ILE A 88 12.22 11.98 -1.70
N ASN A 89 12.60 11.58 -2.92
CA ASN A 89 11.65 11.22 -3.98
C ASN A 89 11.42 9.70 -3.99
N PRO A 90 10.31 9.19 -3.41
CA PRO A 90 10.02 7.76 -3.46
C PRO A 90 9.65 7.31 -4.88
N SER A 91 9.92 6.06 -5.19
CA SER A 91 9.38 5.40 -6.36
C SER A 91 7.91 5.01 -6.13
N PHE A 92 7.15 4.82 -7.20
CA PHE A 92 5.75 4.41 -7.09
C PHE A 92 5.53 3.14 -6.24
N PRO A 93 6.32 2.05 -6.39
CA PRO A 93 6.16 0.87 -5.53
C PRO A 93 6.35 1.17 -4.04
N PHE A 94 7.24 2.11 -3.71
CA PHE A 94 7.46 2.52 -2.32
C PHE A 94 6.23 3.23 -1.76
N THR A 95 5.71 4.24 -2.47
CA THR A 95 4.49 4.95 -2.07
C THR A 95 3.30 4.00 -1.94
N LYS A 96 3.14 3.06 -2.88
CA LYS A 96 2.09 2.05 -2.87
C LYS A 96 2.21 1.11 -1.66
N SER A 97 3.42 0.67 -1.32
CA SER A 97 3.67 -0.16 -0.14
C SER A 97 3.33 0.56 1.16
N CYS A 98 3.66 1.85 1.29
CA CYS A 98 3.29 2.65 2.46
C CYS A 98 1.77 2.76 2.62
N ALA A 99 1.03 2.94 1.52
CA ALA A 99 -0.43 2.98 1.55
C ALA A 99 -1.06 1.64 1.98
N TYR A 100 -0.41 0.50 1.71
CA TYR A 100 -0.88 -0.81 2.18
C TYR A 100 -0.55 -1.12 3.65
N ALA A 101 0.44 -0.43 4.23
CA ALA A 101 0.91 -0.69 5.58
C ALA A 101 0.33 0.24 6.66
N ALA A 102 -0.36 1.30 6.25
CA ALA A 102 -0.99 2.30 7.13
C ALA A 102 -2.27 1.76 7.77
#